data_AF-A0A2K3LA52-F1
#
_entry.id   AF-A0A2K3LA52-F1
#
_cell.length_a   1.000
_cell.length_b   1.000
_cell.length_c   1.000
_cell.angle_alpha   90.00
_cell.angle_beta   90.00
_cell.angle_gamma   90.00
#
_symmetry.space_group_name_H-M   'P 1'
#
loop_
_entity.id
_entity.type
_entity.pdbx_description
1 polymer ?
#
loop_
_entity_poly.entity_id
_entity_poly.type
_entity_poly.pdbx_seq_one_letter_code
_entity_poly.pdbx_strand_id
1 'polypeptide(L)' 'MFVNVAPDNASAGESLCSLRFASRVNACEIGTPRRTTTNGRPTESRLSYF' A
#
# COMPACT_ATOMS: atom_id res chain seq x y z
N MET A 1 -4.71 3.84 -3.02
CA MET A 1 -3.63 4.83 -3.26
C MET A 1 -4.25 6.24 -3.22
N PHE A 2 -3.48 7.26 -2.86
CA PHE A 2 -3.90 8.67 -2.96
C PHE A 2 -3.10 9.41 -4.02
N VAL A 3 -3.72 10.39 -4.66
CA VAL A 3 -3.09 11.26 -5.66
C VAL A 3 -3.34 12.70 -5.24
N ASN A 4 -2.27 13.46 -5.04
CA ASN A 4 -2.36 14.90 -4.79
C ASN A 4 -2.27 15.63 -6.12
N VAL A 5 -3.15 16.61 -6.33
CA VAL A 5 -3.17 17.45 -7.53
C VAL A 5 -3.26 18.91 -7.13
N ALA A 6 -2.61 19.78 -7.91
CA ALA A 6 -2.71 21.21 -7.73
C ALA A 6 -3.94 21.75 -8.50
N PRO A 7 -4.66 22.76 -7.96
CA PRO A 7 -5.88 23.26 -8.58
C PRO A 7 -5.62 24.24 -9.74
N ASP A 8 -4.38 24.69 -9.95
CA ASP A 8 -4.04 25.66 -10.99
C ASP A 8 -3.96 25.04 -12.39
N ASN A 9 -4.30 25.83 -13.41
CA ASN A 9 -4.31 25.39 -14.80
C ASN A 9 -2.90 25.12 -15.36
N ALA A 10 -1.86 25.76 -14.82
CA ALA A 10 -0.48 25.52 -15.26
C ALA A 10 -0.04 24.08 -14.97
N SER A 11 -0.54 23.51 -13.87
CA SER A 11 -0.27 22.13 -13.45
C SER A 11 -1.19 21.08 -14.07
N ALA A 12 -2.11 21.45 -14.96
CA ALA A 12 -3.11 20.53 -15.51
C ALA A 12 -2.49 19.35 -16.29
N GLY A 13 -1.41 19.60 -17.03
CA GLY A 13 -0.70 18.55 -17.78
C GLY A 13 -0.11 17.46 -16.89
N GLU A 14 0.65 17.86 -15.87
CA GLU A 14 1.26 16.93 -14.90
C GLU A 14 0.19 16.24 -14.03
N SER A 15 -0.88 16.95 -13.67
CA SER A 15 -2.02 16.38 -12.95
C SER A 15 -2.68 15.28 -13.77
N LEU A 16 -2.84 15.47 -15.08
CA LEU A 16 -3.41 14.47 -15.99
C LEU A 16 -2.51 13.23 -16.12
N CYS A 17 -1.18 13.41 -16.17
CA CYS A 17 -0.23 12.30 -16.12
C CYS A 17 -0.39 11.48 -14.83
N SER A 18 -0.44 12.15 -13.68
CA SER A 18 -0.63 11.50 -12.37
C SER A 18 -1.96 10.76 -12.27
N LEU A 19 -3.06 11.36 -12.76
CA LEU A 19 -4.39 10.72 -12.78
C LEU A 19 -4.45 9.50 -13.70
N ARG A 20 -3.84 9.57 -14.89
CA ARG A 20 -3.77 8.42 -15.82
C ARG A 20 -2.99 7.26 -15.20
N PHE A 21 -1.88 7.54 -14.53
CA PHE A 21 -1.13 6.52 -13.82
C PHE A 21 -1.97 5.90 -12.70
N ALA A 22 -2.59 6.72 -11.87
CA ALA A 22 -3.41 6.26 -10.76
C ALA A 22 -4.62 5.44 -11.22
N SER A 23 -5.26 5.80 -12.33
CA SER A 23 -6.35 5.01 -12.92
C SER A 23 -5.91 3.58 -13.25
N ARG A 24 -4.69 3.42 -13.77
CA ARG A 24 -4.15 2.08 -14.06
C ARG A 24 -3.85 1.31 -12.78
N VAL A 25 -3.21 1.94 -11.80
CA VAL A 25 -2.93 1.32 -10.49
C VAL A 25 -4.22 0.93 -9.77
N ASN A 26 -5.26 1.76 -9.86
CA ASN A 26 -6.56 1.49 -9.26
C ASN A 26 -7.28 0.29 -9.90
N ALA A 27 -6.99 -0.01 -11.17
CA ALA A 27 -7.50 -1.19 -11.86
C ALA A 27 -6.67 -2.46 -11.57
N CYS A 28 -5.52 -2.33 -10.89
CA CYS A 28 -4.71 -3.49 -10.52
C CYS A 28 -5.26 -4.16 -9.26
N GLU A 29 -5.58 -5.44 -9.35
CA GLU A 29 -5.88 -6.28 -8.18
C GLU A 29 -4.58 -6.88 -7.63
N ILE A 30 -4.17 -6.43 -6.44
CA ILE A 30 -2.94 -6.90 -5.78
C ILE A 30 -3.22 -8.10 -4.85
N GLY A 31 -4.50 -8.37 -4.55
CA GLY A 31 -4.94 -9.39 -3.60
C GLY A 31 -4.69 -8.99 -2.14
N THR A 32 -5.24 -9.78 -1.21
CA THR A 32 -4.99 -9.59 0.23
C THR A 32 -3.65 -10.22 0.61
N PRO A 33 -2.72 -9.49 1.25
CA PRO A 33 -1.49 -10.07 1.74
C PRO A 33 -1.81 -11.14 2.80
N ARG A 34 -1.56 -12.42 2.48
CA ARG A 34 -1.74 -13.55 3.40
C ARG A 34 -0.43 -13.79 4.15
N ARG A 35 -0.43 -13.61 5.47
CA ARG A 35 0.68 -14.07 6.32
C ARG A 35 0.74 -15.59 6.27
N THR A 36 1.73 -16.16 5.60
CA THR A 36 2.07 -17.58 5.73
C THR A 36 2.83 -17.76 7.05
N THR A 37 2.11 -17.89 8.16
CA THR A 37 2.69 -18.42 9.40
C THR A 37 2.76 -19.93 9.25
N THR A 38 3.85 -20.44 8.68
CA THR A 38 4.19 -21.86 8.76
C THR A 38 4.25 -22.24 10.23
N ASN A 39 3.50 -23.27 10.62
CA ASN A 39 3.40 -23.77 12.00
C ASN A 39 4.79 -24.01 12.65
N GLY A 40 5.33 -22.97 13.29
CA GLY A 40 6.37 -23.05 14.30
C GLY A 40 5.71 -22.82 15.65
N ARG A 41 5.75 -23.85 16.49
CA ARG A 41 5.15 -23.99 17.83
C ARG A 41 5.28 -22.72 18.70
N PRO A 42 4.34 -22.47 19.63
CA PRO A 42 4.51 -21.44 20.65
C PRO A 42 5.45 -21.98 21.74
N THR A 43 6.71 -21.52 21.78
CA THR A 43 7.59 -21.78 22.92
C THR A 43 7.97 -20.45 23.58
N GLU A 44 7.34 -20.22 24.74
CA GLU A 44 7.83 -19.46 25.88
C GLU A 44 8.48 -18.09 25.62
N SER A 45 7.71 -17.01 25.78
CA SER A 45 8.28 -15.69 26.11
C SER A 45 7.73 -15.14 27.42
N ARG A 46 7.18 -16.02 28.28
CA ARG A 46 6.53 -15.64 29.54
C ARG A 46 7.29 -16.06 30.80
N LEU A 47 8.57 -16.40 30.71
CA LEU A 47 9.36 -16.67 31.90
C LEU A 47 10.86 -16.43 31.67
N SER A 48 11.36 -15.24 32.01
CA SER A 48 12.67 -15.02 32.67
C SER A 48 13.20 -13.60 32.40
N TYR A 49 12.83 -12.66 33.25
CA TYR A 49 13.79 -11.67 33.78
C TYR A 49 13.40 -11.47 35.25
N PHE A 50 13.78 -12.48 36.05
CA PHE A 50 14.44 -12.19 37.33
C PHE A 50 15.80 -11.57 37.02
#